data_AF-A0A1A8HA07-F1
#
_entry.id   AF-A0A1A8HA07-F1
#
_cell.length_a   1.000
_cell.length_b   1.000
_cell.length_c   1.000
_cell.angle_alpha   90.00
_cell.angle_beta   90.00
_cell.angle_gamma   90.00
#
_symmetry.space_group_name_H-M   'P 1'
#
loop_
_entity.id
_entity.type
_entity.pdbx_description
1 polymer ?
#
loop_
_entity_poly.entity_id
_entity_poly.type
_entity_poly.pdbx_seq_one_letter_code
_entity_poly.pdbx_strand_id
1 'polypeptide(L)'
;TILPPNSLCPLNDARWGLCWMNFRILIITISVFCGAIIIGLVICMFCCCKCENCGSKQFEAKMQRRAKKTKTKQEERRAEMKQRHQEMRSKYGLSGPNPYSKFS
;
A
#
# COMPACT_ATOMS: atom_id res chain seq x y z
N THR A 1 46.78 -10.73 5.10
CA THR A 1 46.87 -9.70 6.15
C THR A 1 47.65 -8.53 5.61
N ILE A 2 46.95 -7.47 5.17
CA ILE A 2 47.53 -6.39 4.35
C ILE A 2 47.88 -5.14 5.20
N LEU A 3 47.62 -5.18 6.51
CA LEU A 3 47.93 -4.09 7.43
C LEU A 3 49.18 -4.43 8.26
N PRO A 4 50.20 -3.55 8.33
CA PRO A 4 51.34 -3.72 9.21
C PRO A 4 50.88 -3.75 10.68
N PRO A 5 51.63 -4.44 11.56
CA PRO A 5 51.31 -4.50 12.98
C PRO A 5 51.29 -3.11 13.61
N ASN A 6 50.41 -2.91 14.60
CA ASN A 6 50.19 -1.63 15.31
C ASN A 6 51.47 -1.04 15.95
N SER A 7 52.55 -1.82 16.06
CA SER A 7 53.84 -1.38 16.56
C SER A 7 54.60 -0.49 15.57
N LEU A 8 54.39 -0.65 14.27
CA LEU A 8 55.10 0.12 13.23
C LEU A 8 54.32 1.37 12.80
N CYS A 9 53.00 1.39 12.96
CA CYS A 9 52.17 2.57 12.74
C CYS A 9 50.86 2.42 13.50
N PRO A 10 50.57 3.28 14.50
CA PRO A 10 49.28 3.23 15.18
C PRO A 10 48.18 3.61 14.20
N LEU A 11 47.02 2.95 14.30
CA LEU A 11 45.84 3.18 13.45
C LEU A 11 45.39 4.66 13.37
N ASN A 12 45.85 5.49 14.30
CA ASN A 12 45.58 6.93 14.35
C ASN A 12 46.49 7.76 13.44
N ASP A 13 47.66 7.27 13.04
CA ASP A 13 48.61 7.98 12.16
C ASP A 13 48.60 7.46 10.73
N ALA A 14 47.98 6.30 10.53
CA ALA A 14 47.72 5.77 9.21
C ALA A 14 46.72 6.71 8.48
N ARG A 15 47.19 7.26 7.35
CA ARG A 15 46.43 8.16 6.48
C ARG A 15 45.92 7.39 5.26
N TRP A 16 44.66 7.63 4.91
CA TRP A 16 44.04 7.09 3.70
C TRP A 16 44.00 8.18 2.62
N GLY A 17 44.46 7.91 1.40
CA GLY A 17 44.33 8.83 0.25
C GLY A 17 45.04 10.19 0.39
N LEU A 18 44.52 11.09 1.24
CA LEU A 18 45.04 12.43 1.55
C LEU A 18 45.66 12.50 2.96
N CYS A 19 46.70 13.32 3.06
CA CYS A 19 47.46 13.58 4.27
C CYS A 19 46.70 14.41 5.33
N TRP A 20 45.37 14.42 5.36
CA TRP A 20 44.62 15.16 6.39
C TRP A 20 43.67 14.27 7.18
N MET A 21 43.33 13.07 6.69
CA MET A 21 42.28 12.26 7.30
C MET A 21 42.86 10.94 7.84
N ASN A 22 42.59 10.66 9.12
CA ASN A 22 43.05 9.46 9.83
C ASN A 22 42.03 8.32 9.74
N PHE A 23 42.50 7.06 9.66
CA PHE A 23 41.61 5.89 9.56
C PHE A 23 40.60 5.79 10.72
N ARG A 24 40.97 6.21 11.93
CA ARG A 24 40.03 6.25 13.06
C ARG A 24 38.83 7.14 12.77
N ILE A 25 39.06 8.33 12.21
CA ILE A 25 38.00 9.29 11.92
C ILE A 25 37.06 8.71 10.86
N LEU A 26 37.59 8.01 9.85
CA LEU A 26 36.78 7.38 8.81
C LEU A 26 35.91 6.25 9.30
N ILE A 27 36.46 5.40 10.15
CA ILE A 27 35.72 4.28 10.69
C ILE A 27 34.55 4.82 11.53
N ILE A 28 34.80 5.87 12.32
CA ILE A 28 33.76 6.56 13.08
C ILE A 28 32.71 7.16 12.13
N THR A 29 33.10 7.95 11.12
CA THR A 29 32.14 8.60 10.22
C THR A 29 31.30 7.59 9.45
N ILE A 30 31.90 6.53 8.91
CA ILE A 30 31.20 5.46 8.21
C ILE A 30 30.22 4.75 9.17
N SER A 31 30.66 4.45 10.40
CA SER A 31 29.79 3.79 11.39
C SER A 31 28.56 4.63 11.73
N VAL A 32 28.73 5.94 11.91
CA VAL A 32 27.65 6.87 12.21
C VAL A 32 26.72 7.01 11.00
N PHE A 33 27.26 7.12 9.79
CA PHE A 33 26.45 7.19 8.56
C PHE A 33 25.61 5.93 8.37
N CYS A 34 26.23 4.76 8.46
CA CYS A 34 25.53 3.48 8.36
C CYS A 34 24.47 3.35 9.46
N GLY A 35 24.80 3.70 10.71
CA GLY A 35 23.86 3.68 11.82
C GLY A 35 22.66 4.60 11.60
N ALA A 36 22.90 5.85 11.16
CA ALA A 36 21.83 6.82 10.88
C ALA A 36 20.91 6.36 9.75
N ILE A 37 21.47 5.80 8.67
CA ILE A 37 20.69 5.24 7.56
C ILE A 37 19.83 4.07 8.04
N ILE A 38 20.40 3.12 8.80
CA ILE A 38 19.67 1.97 9.32
C ILE A 38 18.54 2.42 10.26
N ILE A 39 18.81 3.34 11.18
CA ILE A 39 17.80 3.89 12.10
C ILE A 39 16.69 4.59 11.31
N GLY A 40 17.04 5.39 10.30
CA GLY A 40 16.07 6.05 9.43
C GLY A 40 15.17 5.06 8.69
N LEU A 41 15.74 3.97 8.16
CA LEU A 41 14.98 2.90 7.50
C LEU A 41 14.08 2.13 8.46
N VAL A 42 14.56 1.81 9.67
CA VAL A 42 13.76 1.14 10.70
C VAL A 42 12.57 2.02 11.10
N ILE A 43 12.80 3.30 11.37
CA ILE A 43 11.71 4.24 11.70
C ILE A 43 10.74 4.36 10.51
N CYS A 44 11.23 4.49 9.28
CA CYS A 44 10.37 4.55 8.09
C CYS A 44 9.52 3.27 7.92
N MET A 45 10.12 2.08 8.07
CA MET A 45 9.38 0.82 7.98
C MET A 45 8.39 0.63 9.13
N PHE A 46 8.74 1.00 10.36
CA PHE A 46 7.86 0.83 11.51
C PHE A 46 6.77 1.90 11.63
N CYS A 47 7.04 3.14 11.22
CA CYS A 47 6.10 4.26 11.31
C CYS A 47 5.31 4.46 10.02
N CYS A 48 5.93 4.41 8.83
CA CYS A 48 5.24 4.67 7.56
C CYS A 48 4.56 3.40 7.01
N CYS A 49 5.25 2.26 6.93
CA CYS A 49 4.67 1.04 6.37
C CYS A 49 3.59 0.41 7.29
N LYS A 50 3.71 0.56 8.61
CA LYS A 50 2.68 0.10 9.56
C LYS A 50 1.45 1.02 9.57
N CYS A 51 1.61 2.32 9.30
CA CYS A 51 0.50 3.25 9.12
C CYS A 51 -0.21 3.06 7.77
N GLU A 52 0.51 2.72 6.70
CA GLU A 52 -0.10 2.40 5.40
C GLU A 52 -1.03 1.19 5.49
N ASN A 53 -0.63 0.14 6.22
CA ASN A 53 -1.47 -1.04 6.48
C ASN A 53 -2.64 -0.79 7.46
N CYS A 54 -2.55 0.23 8.31
CA CYS A 54 -3.63 0.59 9.25
C CYS A 54 -4.67 1.52 8.59
N GLY A 55 -4.21 2.49 7.78
CA GLY A 55 -5.05 3.45 7.07
C GLY A 55 -5.77 2.84 5.85
N SER A 56 -5.07 2.03 5.04
CA SER A 56 -5.64 1.40 3.84
C SER A 56 -6.80 0.46 4.19
N LYS A 57 -6.65 -0.40 5.21
CA LYS A 57 -7.70 -1.34 5.63
C LYS A 57 -8.96 -0.63 6.12
N GLN A 58 -8.80 0.47 6.87
CA GLN A 58 -9.94 1.27 7.34
C GLN A 58 -10.61 2.05 6.20
N PHE A 59 -9.83 2.56 5.25
CA PHE A 59 -10.33 3.24 4.07
C PHE A 59 -11.08 2.29 3.13
N GLU A 60 -10.49 1.13 2.81
CA GLU A 60 -11.09 0.02 2.07
C GLU A 60 -12.42 -0.42 2.69
N ALA A 61 -12.44 -0.65 4.02
CA ALA A 61 -13.66 -1.03 4.73
C ALA A 61 -14.76 0.04 4.63
N LYS A 62 -14.40 1.34 4.69
CA LYS A 62 -15.35 2.45 4.48
C LYS A 62 -15.84 2.51 3.03
N MET A 63 -14.98 2.29 2.05
CA MET A 63 -15.32 2.29 0.63
C MET A 63 -16.26 1.13 0.27
N GLN A 64 -15.97 -0.09 0.75
CA GLN A 64 -16.84 -1.25 0.57
C GLN A 64 -18.22 -1.03 1.19
N ARG A 65 -18.31 -0.41 2.38
CA ARG A 65 -19.60 -0.06 3.00
C ARG A 65 -20.41 0.91 2.14
N ARG A 66 -19.76 1.93 1.56
CA ARG A 66 -20.41 2.88 0.65
C ARG A 66 -20.89 2.20 -0.63
N ALA A 67 -20.05 1.37 -1.25
CA ALA A 67 -20.40 0.62 -2.44
C ALA A 67 -21.61 -0.32 -2.21
N LYS A 68 -21.63 -1.03 -1.08
CA LYS A 68 -22.76 -1.90 -0.70
C LYS A 68 -24.06 -1.10 -0.56
N LYS A 69 -24.04 0.06 0.11
CA LYS A 69 -25.22 0.93 0.26
C LYS A 69 -25.75 1.44 -1.08
N THR A 70 -24.86 1.80 -2.01
CA THR A 70 -25.27 2.24 -3.35
C THR A 70 -25.86 1.08 -4.15
N LYS A 71 -25.24 -0.10 -4.08
CA LYS A 71 -25.71 -1.30 -4.76
C LYS A 71 -27.11 -1.71 -4.28
N THR A 72 -27.35 -1.75 -2.97
CA THR A 72 -28.68 -2.08 -2.43
C THR A 72 -29.74 -1.08 -2.90
N LYS A 73 -29.45 0.23 -2.88
CA LYS A 73 -30.39 1.25 -3.42
C LYS A 73 -30.64 1.11 -4.92
N GLN A 74 -29.65 0.64 -5.68
CA GLN A 74 -29.81 0.39 -7.10
C GLN A 74 -30.64 -0.86 -7.37
N GLU A 75 -30.43 -1.92 -6.58
CA GLU A 75 -31.21 -3.15 -6.64
C GLU A 75 -32.67 -2.89 -6.24
N GLU A 76 -32.92 -2.08 -5.22
CA GLU A 76 -34.26 -1.66 -4.79
C GLU A 76 -35.00 -0.90 -5.90
N ARG A 77 -34.37 0.13 -6.51
CA ARG A 77 -34.94 0.83 -7.67
C ARG A 77 -35.21 -0.09 -8.85
N ARG A 78 -34.34 -1.07 -9.09
CA ARG A 78 -34.52 -2.04 -10.18
C ARG A 78 -35.65 -3.02 -9.89
N ALA A 79 -35.82 -3.43 -8.63
CA ALA A 79 -36.91 -4.29 -8.19
C ALA A 79 -38.25 -3.55 -8.29
N GLU A 80 -38.33 -2.30 -7.83
CA GLU A 80 -39.53 -1.45 -7.95
C GLU A 80 -39.93 -1.26 -9.41
N MET A 81 -38.97 -0.90 -10.29
CA MET A 81 -39.25 -0.72 -11.72
C MET A 81 -39.73 -2.03 -12.38
N LYS A 82 -39.17 -3.18 -12.00
CA LYS A 82 -39.62 -4.50 -12.47
C LYS A 82 -41.03 -4.82 -11.97
N GLN A 83 -41.31 -4.55 -10.70
CA GLN A 83 -42.63 -4.78 -10.12
C GLN A 83 -43.70 -3.92 -10.82
N ARG A 84 -43.45 -2.62 -11.01
CA ARG A 84 -44.37 -1.76 -11.79
C ARG A 84 -44.56 -2.26 -13.22
N HIS A 85 -43.49 -2.71 -13.88
CA HIS A 85 -43.61 -3.30 -15.22
C HIS A 85 -44.46 -4.57 -15.23
N GLN A 86 -44.30 -5.43 -14.23
CA GLN A 86 -45.05 -6.67 -14.13
C GLN A 86 -46.52 -6.43 -13.78
N GLU A 87 -46.82 -5.48 -12.91
CA GLU A 87 -48.18 -5.02 -12.63
C GLU A 87 -48.85 -4.46 -13.91
N MET A 88 -48.14 -3.64 -14.69
CA MET A 88 -48.64 -3.17 -15.99
C MET A 88 -48.87 -4.34 -16.96
N ARG A 89 -47.92 -5.28 -17.06
CA ARG A 89 -48.05 -6.46 -17.93
C ARG A 89 -49.25 -7.32 -17.52
N SER A 90 -49.51 -7.45 -16.22
CA SER A 90 -50.66 -8.18 -15.69
C SER A 90 -51.99 -7.48 -15.97
N LYS A 91 -52.05 -6.15 -15.83
CA LYS A 91 -53.27 -5.36 -16.06
C LYS A 91 -53.82 -5.51 -17.49
N TYR A 92 -52.93 -5.63 -18.47
CA TYR A 92 -53.29 -5.74 -19.89
C TYR A 92 -53.24 -7.18 -20.43
N GLY A 93 -53.17 -8.20 -19.57
CA GLY A 93 -53.14 -9.60 -19.99
C GLY A 93 -51.89 -10.00 -20.78
N LEU A 94 -50.84 -9.18 -20.75
CA LEU A 94 -49.57 -9.42 -21.43
C LEU A 94 -48.68 -10.40 -20.66
N SER A 95 -49.13 -11.01 -19.56
CA SER A 95 -48.33 -11.90 -18.69
C SER A 95 -47.87 -13.20 -19.37
N GLY A 96 -48.42 -13.54 -20.54
CA GLY A 96 -48.02 -14.69 -21.34
C GLY A 96 -46.64 -14.57 -22.01
N PRO A 97 -46.16 -15.67 -22.62
CA PRO A 97 -44.88 -15.69 -23.35
C PRO A 97 -44.87 -14.63 -24.45
N ASN A 98 -43.74 -13.93 -24.59
CA ASN A 98 -43.58 -12.92 -25.63
C ASN A 98 -43.72 -13.59 -27.01
N PRO A 99 -44.68 -13.21 -27.87
CA PRO A 99 -44.86 -13.83 -29.19
C PRO A 99 -43.63 -13.72 -30.10
N TYR A 100 -42.69 -12.82 -29.78
CA TYR A 100 -41.42 -12.66 -30.48
C TYR A 100 -40.24 -13.45 -29.90
N SER A 101 -40.39 -14.16 -28.76
CA SER A 101 -39.27 -14.94 -28.17
C SER A 101 -38.90 -16.19 -28.96
N LYS A 102 -39.70 -16.59 -29.94
CA LYS A 102 -39.41 -17.72 -30.85
C LYS A 102 -38.40 -17.37 -31.95
N PHE A 103 -38.07 -16.08 -32.11
CA PHE A 103 -37.18 -15.57 -33.14
C PHE A 103 -35.84 -15.04 -32.58
N SER A 104 -35.61 -15.19 -31.28
CA SER A 104 -34.36 -14.84 -30.59
C SER A 104 -33.48 -16.05 -30.36
#